data_AF-A0A261C1Y1-F1
#
_entry.id   AF-A0A261C1Y1-F1
#
_cell.length_a   1.000
_cell.length_b   1.000
_cell.length_c   1.000
_cell.angle_alpha   90.00
_cell.angle_beta   90.00
_cell.angle_gamma   90.00
#
_symmetry.space_group_name_H-M   'P 1'
#
loop_
_entity.id
_entity.type
_entity.pdbx_description
1 polymer ?
#
loop_
_entity_poly.entity_id
_entity_poly.type
_entity_poly.pdbx_seq_one_letter_code
_entity_poly.pdbx_strand_id
1 'polypeptide(L)'
;MNGIEIPGLGFPDTFALKKEVERKSYKLVLDFQDGAISIIESRSLVKELHKEIQDISEDEVESLGTEIADSNYEESRDIHCERCNKFYRPYCRIHPLYKIPDREPRKDEMSLLPYSHQTLPILFRIEASRLPNAGLGVFAEVFIPVGMMFGPYKGIRVHRKSDFYKDGYAWLIKSGDKKIYIDGSDPQRSNWLRYINSPRHEDEQNMVAFQTSGRIYYRVIKPIRIDQELLVWYGPSFGGEFVETEVGGKPKKPSKNPFICISHNGSRR
;
A
#
# COMPACT_ATOMS: atom_id res chain seq x y z
N MET A 1 -65.88 26.83 -12.88
CA MET A 1 -66.62 25.66 -13.37
C MET A 1 -66.15 24.48 -12.54
N ASN A 2 -66.96 24.08 -11.56
CA ASN A 2 -66.61 22.98 -10.65
C ASN A 2 -66.77 21.67 -11.44
N GLY A 3 -65.68 20.91 -11.54
CA GLY A 3 -65.62 19.64 -12.25
C GLY A 3 -66.52 18.60 -11.61
N ILE A 4 -67.17 17.81 -12.45
CA ILE A 4 -68.04 16.69 -12.07
C ILE A 4 -67.13 15.51 -11.70
N GLU A 5 -67.20 15.02 -10.46
CA GLU A 5 -66.60 13.75 -10.06
C GLU A 5 -67.49 12.59 -10.53
N ILE A 6 -66.91 11.68 -11.32
CA ILE A 6 -67.58 10.44 -11.75
C ILE A 6 -67.19 9.32 -10.77
N PRO A 7 -68.14 8.74 -10.02
CA PRO A 7 -67.84 7.66 -9.08
C PRO A 7 -67.30 6.43 -9.81
N GLY A 8 -66.10 5.97 -9.44
CA GLY A 8 -65.48 4.75 -9.98
C GLY A 8 -64.27 4.97 -10.89
N LEU A 9 -63.96 6.20 -11.27
CA LEU A 9 -62.69 6.55 -11.93
C LEU A 9 -61.74 7.11 -10.88
N GLY A 10 -60.86 6.25 -10.35
CA GLY A 10 -59.71 6.71 -9.58
C GLY A 10 -58.85 7.64 -10.43
N PHE A 11 -58.29 8.68 -9.82
CA PHE A 11 -57.20 9.44 -10.44
C PHE A 11 -56.11 8.46 -10.85
N PRO A 12 -55.40 8.66 -11.99
CA PRO A 12 -54.25 7.82 -12.28
C PRO A 12 -53.32 7.98 -11.10
N ASP A 13 -53.09 6.90 -10.35
CA ASP A 13 -52.00 6.83 -9.41
C ASP A 13 -50.79 7.29 -10.21
N THR A 14 -50.27 8.45 -9.81
CA THR A 14 -48.94 8.84 -10.25
C THR A 14 -48.08 7.66 -9.86
N PHE A 15 -47.69 6.88 -10.86
CA PHE A 15 -46.66 5.87 -10.75
C PHE A 15 -45.42 6.63 -10.31
N ALA A 16 -45.33 6.88 -9.00
CA ALA A 16 -44.08 7.00 -8.31
C ALA A 16 -43.45 5.63 -8.50
N LEU A 17 -42.80 5.46 -9.65
CA LEU A 17 -41.63 4.62 -9.81
C LEU A 17 -40.66 5.12 -8.74
N LYS A 18 -40.86 4.67 -7.49
CA LYS A 18 -39.76 4.42 -6.60
C LYS A 18 -38.90 3.48 -7.42
N LYS A 19 -37.88 4.04 -8.09
CA LYS A 19 -36.70 3.24 -8.41
C LYS A 19 -36.32 2.65 -7.07
N GLU A 20 -36.69 1.39 -6.84
CA GLU A 20 -35.95 0.57 -5.89
C GLU A 20 -34.52 0.68 -6.39
N VAL A 21 -33.75 1.55 -5.75
CA VAL A 21 -32.32 1.60 -5.97
C VAL A 21 -31.85 0.26 -5.43
N GLU A 22 -31.68 -0.68 -6.36
CA GLU A 22 -31.19 -2.01 -6.07
C GLU A 22 -29.85 -1.83 -5.36
N ARG A 23 -29.87 -1.96 -4.03
CA ARG A 23 -28.68 -1.74 -3.20
C ARG A 23 -27.63 -2.72 -3.66
N LYS A 24 -26.50 -2.20 -4.12
CA LYS A 24 -25.41 -3.06 -4.58
C LYS A 24 -24.88 -3.81 -3.38
N SER A 25 -24.77 -5.12 -3.51
CA SER A 25 -24.05 -5.94 -2.54
C SER A 25 -22.63 -6.17 -3.05
N TYR A 26 -21.65 -6.09 -2.15
CA TYR A 26 -20.26 -6.27 -2.47
C TYR A 26 -19.64 -7.40 -1.66
N LYS A 27 -18.60 -7.99 -2.22
CA LYS A 27 -17.80 -9.05 -1.60
C LYS A 27 -16.35 -8.59 -1.58
N LEU A 28 -15.72 -8.74 -0.42
CA LEU A 28 -14.26 -8.73 -0.33
C LEU A 28 -13.74 -10.10 -0.77
N VAL A 29 -12.81 -10.10 -1.72
CA VAL A 29 -12.27 -11.32 -2.30
C VAL A 29 -10.75 -11.27 -2.39
N LEU A 30 -10.14 -12.45 -2.36
CA LEU A 30 -8.82 -12.67 -2.92
C LEU A 30 -9.01 -13.12 -4.38
N ASP A 31 -8.51 -12.32 -5.32
CA ASP A 31 -8.50 -12.61 -6.74
C ASP A 31 -7.28 -13.50 -7.08
N PHE A 32 -7.52 -14.66 -7.68
CA PHE A 32 -6.48 -15.63 -8.03
C PHE A 32 -5.74 -15.30 -9.33
N GLN A 33 -6.28 -14.41 -10.19
CA GLN A 33 -5.61 -14.02 -11.43
C GLN A 33 -4.35 -13.21 -11.13
N ASP A 34 -4.44 -12.32 -10.14
CA ASP A 34 -3.36 -11.39 -9.80
C ASP A 34 -2.90 -11.47 -8.34
N GLY A 35 -3.54 -12.34 -7.54
CA GLY A 35 -3.20 -12.58 -6.13
C GLY A 35 -3.48 -11.40 -5.22
N ALA A 36 -4.51 -10.60 -5.52
CA ALA A 36 -4.81 -9.37 -4.78
C ALA A 36 -6.12 -9.39 -4.03
N ILE A 37 -6.17 -8.58 -2.98
CA ILE A 37 -7.41 -8.28 -2.28
C ILE A 37 -8.17 -7.21 -3.07
N SER A 38 -9.39 -7.53 -3.45
CA SER A 38 -10.28 -6.64 -4.21
C SER A 38 -11.70 -6.68 -3.65
N ILE A 39 -12.46 -5.61 -3.88
CA ILE A 39 -13.90 -5.58 -3.60
C ILE A 39 -14.63 -5.59 -4.94
N ILE A 40 -15.49 -6.59 -5.11
CA ILE A 40 -16.28 -6.79 -6.32
C ILE A 40 -17.77 -6.76 -5.98
N GLU A 41 -18.63 -6.45 -6.95
CA GLU A 41 -20.07 -6.64 -6.80
C GLU A 41 -20.37 -8.15 -6.66
N SER A 42 -21.29 -8.54 -5.78
CA SER A 42 -21.58 -9.95 -5.49
C SER A 42 -21.94 -10.78 -6.73
N ARG A 43 -22.60 -10.15 -7.72
CA ARG A 43 -22.94 -10.77 -9.01
C ARG A 43 -21.74 -11.11 -9.89
N SER A 44 -20.59 -10.49 -9.62
CA SER A 44 -19.34 -10.72 -10.34
C SER A 44 -18.46 -11.81 -9.70
N LEU A 45 -18.91 -12.41 -8.59
CA LEU A 45 -18.18 -13.46 -7.90
C LEU A 45 -18.15 -14.75 -8.73
N VAL A 46 -16.94 -15.15 -9.15
CA VAL A 46 -16.65 -16.41 -9.85
C VAL A 46 -15.77 -17.28 -8.95
N LYS A 47 -16.24 -18.47 -8.56
CA LYS A 47 -15.58 -19.32 -7.54
C LYS A 47 -14.20 -19.82 -7.96
N GLU A 48 -13.97 -19.96 -9.25
CA GLU A 48 -12.72 -20.41 -9.85
C GLU A 48 -11.66 -19.31 -9.86
N LEU A 49 -12.08 -18.04 -9.84
CA LEU A 49 -11.20 -16.87 -9.88
C LEU A 49 -11.08 -16.17 -8.53
N HIS A 50 -12.02 -16.38 -7.62
CA HIS A 50 -12.11 -15.62 -6.40
C HIS A 50 -12.29 -16.54 -5.19
N LYS A 51 -11.53 -16.23 -4.13
CA LYS A 51 -11.85 -16.69 -2.78
C LYS A 51 -12.55 -15.58 -2.03
N GLU A 52 -13.82 -15.82 -1.70
CA GLU A 52 -14.58 -14.92 -0.82
C GLU A 52 -13.93 -14.86 0.58
N ILE A 53 -13.78 -13.63 1.10
CA ILE A 53 -13.25 -13.35 2.43
C ILE A 53 -14.39 -12.90 3.35
N GLN A 54 -15.16 -11.89 2.95
CA GLN A 54 -16.30 -11.37 3.72
C GLN A 54 -17.29 -10.60 2.85
N ASP A 55 -18.52 -10.50 3.32
CA ASP A 55 -19.52 -9.54 2.83
C ASP A 55 -19.11 -8.11 3.16
N ILE A 56 -19.37 -7.17 2.25
CA ILE A 56 -19.16 -5.74 2.43
C ILE A 56 -20.41 -4.98 1.99
N SER A 57 -20.92 -4.11 2.85
CA SER A 57 -22.02 -3.21 2.51
C SER A 57 -21.57 -2.06 1.61
N GLU A 58 -22.49 -1.50 0.82
CA GLU A 58 -22.21 -0.31 -0.01
C GLU A 58 -21.69 0.88 0.83
N ASP A 59 -22.28 1.11 2.01
CA ASP A 59 -21.85 2.16 2.94
C ASP A 59 -20.39 1.95 3.41
N GLU A 60 -19.99 0.69 3.68
CA GLU A 60 -18.60 0.36 4.01
C GLU A 60 -17.66 0.63 2.83
N VAL A 61 -18.02 0.22 1.59
CA VAL A 61 -17.23 0.52 0.38
C VAL A 61 -17.02 2.01 0.22
N GLU A 62 -18.07 2.81 0.40
CA GLU A 62 -17.99 4.27 0.30
C GLU A 62 -17.12 4.89 1.38
N SER A 63 -17.11 4.31 2.58
CA SER A 63 -16.29 4.77 3.72
C SER A 63 -14.79 4.52 3.56
N LEU A 64 -14.38 3.58 2.69
CA LEU A 64 -12.96 3.21 2.49
C LEU A 64 -12.11 4.35 1.93
N GLY A 65 -12.73 5.23 1.13
CA GLY A 65 -12.07 6.44 0.68
C GLY A 65 -12.82 7.22 -0.37
N THR A 66 -12.27 8.35 -0.75
CA THR A 66 -12.85 9.28 -1.72
C THR A 66 -11.91 9.42 -2.90
N GLU A 67 -12.43 9.30 -4.12
CA GLU A 67 -11.68 9.58 -5.33
C GLU A 67 -11.31 11.08 -5.37
N ILE A 68 -10.04 11.37 -5.64
CA ILE A 68 -9.51 12.73 -5.70
C ILE A 68 -9.19 13.05 -7.16
N ALA A 69 -9.72 14.16 -7.64
CA ALA A 69 -9.39 14.69 -8.95
C ALA A 69 -7.91 15.11 -9.00
N ASP A 70 -7.23 14.89 -10.13
CA ASP A 70 -5.81 15.20 -10.30
C ASP A 70 -5.45 16.65 -9.94
N SER A 71 -6.36 17.61 -10.19
CA SER A 71 -6.18 19.03 -9.84
C SER A 71 -6.11 19.29 -8.33
N ASN A 72 -6.68 18.39 -7.52
CA ASN A 72 -6.82 18.52 -6.07
C ASN A 72 -5.89 17.55 -5.32
N TYR A 73 -5.00 16.88 -6.04
CA TYR A 73 -4.07 15.90 -5.49
C TYR A 73 -3.12 16.54 -4.47
N GLU A 74 -2.95 15.85 -3.35
CA GLU A 74 -1.98 16.17 -2.32
C GLU A 74 -1.06 14.98 -2.03
N GLU A 75 0.23 15.12 -2.37
CA GLU A 75 1.28 14.08 -2.19
C GLU A 75 1.35 13.53 -0.76
N SER A 76 0.98 14.32 0.25
CA SER A 76 1.10 13.94 1.65
C SER A 76 -0.03 13.03 2.17
N ARG A 77 -1.19 13.01 1.49
CA ARG A 77 -2.41 12.35 1.96
C ARG A 77 -3.00 11.37 0.95
N ASP A 78 -2.80 11.61 -0.34
CA ASP A 78 -3.51 10.90 -1.39
C ASP A 78 -2.69 9.77 -1.96
N ILE A 79 -3.34 8.63 -2.16
CA ILE A 79 -2.69 7.38 -2.59
C ILE A 79 -3.17 7.06 -3.99
N HIS A 80 -2.21 6.82 -4.89
CA HIS A 80 -2.50 6.34 -6.24
C HIS A 80 -2.84 4.84 -6.21
N CYS A 81 -3.95 4.51 -6.87
CA CYS A 81 -4.35 3.15 -7.16
C CYS A 81 -3.97 2.81 -8.61
N GLU A 82 -3.03 1.89 -8.78
CA GLU A 82 -2.49 1.52 -10.09
C GLU A 82 -3.55 0.84 -10.98
N ARG A 83 -4.50 0.11 -10.38
CA ARG A 83 -5.56 -0.61 -11.11
C ARG A 83 -6.66 0.31 -11.63
N CYS A 84 -7.05 1.29 -10.82
CA CYS A 84 -8.06 2.28 -11.22
C CYS A 84 -7.44 3.46 -11.98
N ASN A 85 -6.12 3.60 -11.92
CA ASN A 85 -5.34 4.74 -12.39
C ASN A 85 -5.89 6.09 -11.88
N LYS A 86 -6.17 6.17 -10.57
CA LYS A 86 -6.80 7.32 -9.91
C LYS A 86 -6.24 7.52 -8.51
N PHE A 87 -6.37 8.72 -7.96
CA PHE A 87 -5.98 9.04 -6.60
C PHE A 87 -7.16 8.88 -5.64
N TYR A 88 -6.88 8.41 -4.43
CA TYR A 88 -7.87 8.22 -3.39
C TYR A 88 -7.39 8.69 -2.03
N ARG A 89 -8.34 9.05 -1.16
CA ARG A 89 -8.11 9.40 0.25
C ARG A 89 -9.09 8.66 1.19
N PRO A 90 -8.63 7.81 2.11
CA PRO A 90 -7.26 7.31 2.23
C PRO A 90 -6.93 6.26 1.16
N TYR A 91 -7.86 5.37 0.80
CA TYR A 91 -7.58 4.23 -0.07
C TYR A 91 -8.63 4.08 -1.19
N CYS A 92 -8.28 3.30 -2.22
CA CYS A 92 -9.23 2.94 -3.26
C CYS A 92 -10.35 2.08 -2.70
N ARG A 93 -11.59 2.38 -3.10
CA ARG A 93 -12.81 1.68 -2.65
C ARG A 93 -12.89 0.22 -3.09
N ILE A 94 -12.33 -0.09 -4.27
CA ILE A 94 -12.40 -1.43 -4.87
C ILE A 94 -11.07 -2.18 -4.83
N HIS A 95 -9.98 -1.48 -4.55
CA HIS A 95 -8.65 -2.05 -4.32
C HIS A 95 -8.08 -1.51 -3.00
N PRO A 96 -8.73 -1.83 -1.87
CA PRO A 96 -8.36 -1.30 -0.56
C PRO A 96 -6.97 -1.77 -0.13
N LEU A 97 -6.35 -0.97 0.74
CA LEU A 97 -5.11 -1.38 1.41
C LEU A 97 -5.44 -1.89 2.82
N TYR A 98 -5.19 -3.18 3.05
CA TYR A 98 -5.41 -3.83 4.34
C TYR A 98 -4.19 -3.67 5.23
N LYS A 99 -4.31 -2.75 6.19
CA LYS A 99 -3.26 -2.51 7.17
C LYS A 99 -3.20 -3.63 8.20
N ILE A 100 -2.08 -4.33 8.26
CA ILE A 100 -1.78 -5.30 9.31
C ILE A 100 -1.02 -4.58 10.43
N PRO A 101 -1.53 -4.59 11.68
CA PRO A 101 -0.84 -3.97 12.79
C PRO A 101 0.44 -4.75 13.14
N ASP A 102 1.44 -4.02 13.66
CA ASP A 102 2.57 -4.64 14.34
C ASP A 102 2.05 -5.51 15.51
N ARG A 103 2.74 -6.61 15.79
CA ARG A 103 2.47 -7.37 17.02
C ARG A 103 2.77 -6.50 18.23
N GLU A 104 1.87 -6.47 19.21
CA GLU A 104 2.12 -5.80 20.48
C GLU A 104 3.00 -6.69 21.37
N PRO A 105 4.19 -6.21 21.78
CA PRO A 105 5.02 -6.96 22.70
C PRO A 105 4.33 -7.14 24.06
N ARG A 106 4.45 -8.35 24.63
CA ARG A 106 3.97 -8.64 25.99
C ARG A 106 4.81 -7.86 27.00
N LYS A 107 4.17 -7.10 27.88
CA LYS A 107 4.84 -6.21 28.86
C LYS A 107 5.38 -6.96 30.08
N ASP A 108 4.84 -8.14 30.32
CA ASP A 108 5.04 -9.00 31.48
C ASP A 108 6.11 -10.07 31.27
N GLU A 109 6.50 -10.33 30.03
CA GLU A 109 7.58 -11.25 29.68
C GLU A 109 8.88 -10.50 29.42
N MET A 110 9.93 -10.83 30.19
CA MET A 110 11.28 -10.37 29.90
C MET A 110 11.78 -11.07 28.63
N SER A 111 11.53 -10.45 27.47
CA SER A 111 12.02 -10.98 26.19
C SER A 111 13.50 -10.64 26.00
N LEU A 112 14.31 -11.65 25.67
CA LEU A 112 15.71 -11.46 25.26
C LEU A 112 15.82 -10.88 23.84
N LEU A 113 14.73 -10.91 23.07
CA LEU A 113 14.69 -10.36 21.72
C LEU A 113 14.53 -8.83 21.77
N PRO A 114 15.15 -8.09 20.84
CA PRO A 114 14.96 -6.64 20.79
C PRO A 114 13.54 -6.27 20.38
N TYR A 115 13.08 -5.07 20.76
CA TYR A 115 11.72 -4.58 20.44
C TYR A 115 11.32 -4.82 18.98
N SER A 116 12.24 -4.57 18.03
CA SER A 116 12.01 -4.81 16.61
C SER A 116 11.61 -6.26 16.25
N HIS A 117 12.17 -7.28 16.89
CA HIS A 117 11.75 -8.68 16.67
C HIS A 117 10.38 -8.95 17.29
N GLN A 118 10.11 -8.37 18.46
CA GLN A 118 8.85 -8.59 19.17
C GLN A 118 7.64 -7.99 18.43
N THR A 119 7.86 -6.98 17.58
CA THR A 119 6.81 -6.36 16.75
C THR A 119 6.45 -7.14 15.49
N LEU A 120 7.14 -8.25 15.18
CA LEU A 120 6.93 -9.04 13.97
C LEU A 120 5.53 -9.70 13.97
N PRO A 121 4.69 -9.45 12.95
CA PRO A 121 3.42 -10.16 12.78
C PRO A 121 3.64 -11.66 12.59
N ILE A 122 2.68 -12.49 13.03
CA ILE A 122 2.71 -13.96 12.91
C ILE A 122 2.75 -14.47 11.46
N LEU A 123 2.56 -13.58 10.48
CA LEU A 123 2.63 -13.92 9.05
C LEU A 123 4.06 -14.12 8.57
N PHE A 124 5.06 -13.79 9.40
CA PHE A 124 6.45 -13.67 9.00
C PHE A 124 7.41 -14.27 10.02
N ARG A 125 8.60 -14.59 9.52
CA ARG A 125 9.78 -14.91 10.33
C ARG A 125 10.98 -14.07 9.91
N ILE A 126 11.92 -13.89 10.83
CA ILE A 126 13.21 -13.23 10.57
C ILE A 126 14.29 -14.30 10.54
N GLU A 127 15.02 -14.39 9.42
CA GLU A 127 16.10 -15.36 9.20
C GLU A 127 17.27 -14.71 8.46
N ALA A 128 18.37 -15.43 8.22
CA ALA A 128 19.43 -14.95 7.37
C ALA A 128 18.90 -14.71 5.94
N SER A 129 19.16 -13.52 5.39
CA SER A 129 18.75 -13.15 4.04
C SER A 129 19.38 -14.06 3.00
N ARG A 130 18.67 -14.28 1.89
CA ARG A 130 19.23 -14.99 0.72
C ARG A 130 20.12 -14.08 -0.13
N LEU A 131 20.09 -12.78 0.13
CA LEU A 131 20.93 -11.80 -0.54
C LEU A 131 22.35 -11.82 0.04
N PRO A 132 23.40 -11.82 -0.80
CA PRO A 132 24.78 -11.78 -0.32
C PRO A 132 25.05 -10.58 0.57
N ASN A 133 25.61 -10.82 1.76
CA ASN A 133 26.01 -9.78 2.73
C ASN A 133 24.88 -8.89 3.25
N ALA A 134 23.60 -9.27 3.08
CA ALA A 134 22.46 -8.48 3.57
C ALA A 134 22.13 -8.69 5.06
N GLY A 135 22.71 -9.73 5.69
CA GLY A 135 22.46 -10.03 7.10
C GLY A 135 21.12 -10.75 7.28
N LEU A 136 20.21 -10.18 8.05
CA LEU A 136 18.87 -10.74 8.28
C LEU A 136 17.88 -10.24 7.22
N GLY A 137 16.88 -11.06 6.91
CA GLY A 137 15.77 -10.79 6.02
C GLY A 137 14.44 -11.20 6.66
N VAL A 138 13.33 -10.76 6.08
CA VAL A 138 11.98 -11.14 6.50
C VAL A 138 11.38 -12.07 5.46
N PHE A 139 10.86 -13.21 5.89
CA PHE A 139 10.29 -14.23 5.02
C PHE A 139 8.82 -14.47 5.37
N ALA A 140 8.01 -14.67 4.34
CA ALA A 140 6.60 -14.99 4.50
C ALA A 140 6.41 -16.44 5.00
N GLU A 141 5.63 -16.63 6.06
CA GLU A 141 5.20 -17.95 6.53
C GLU A 141 3.87 -18.39 5.90
N VAL A 142 3.13 -17.44 5.34
CA VAL A 142 1.87 -17.65 4.63
C VAL A 142 1.88 -16.90 3.30
N PHE A 143 0.90 -17.17 2.44
CA PHE A 143 0.71 -16.36 1.24
C PHE A 143 0.27 -14.92 1.61
N ILE A 144 0.98 -13.92 1.09
CA ILE A 144 0.68 -12.50 1.32
C ILE A 144 0.16 -11.88 0.02
N PRO A 145 -1.12 -11.49 -0.03
CA PRO A 145 -1.72 -10.93 -1.24
C PRO A 145 -1.32 -9.47 -1.47
N VAL A 146 -1.44 -9.05 -2.73
CA VAL A 146 -1.38 -7.63 -3.10
C VAL A 146 -2.51 -6.87 -2.40
N GLY A 147 -2.19 -5.67 -1.92
CA GLY A 147 -3.11 -4.85 -1.12
C GLY A 147 -2.88 -4.94 0.38
N MET A 148 -2.03 -5.85 0.88
CA MET A 148 -1.58 -5.76 2.28
C MET A 148 -0.61 -4.60 2.49
N MET A 149 -0.75 -3.92 3.63
CA MET A 149 0.07 -2.78 4.05
C MET A 149 0.61 -3.00 5.47
N PHE A 150 1.84 -2.59 5.70
CA PHE A 150 2.53 -2.67 6.98
C PHE A 150 3.10 -1.32 7.41
N GLY A 151 3.16 -1.12 8.73
CA GLY A 151 3.80 0.04 9.34
C GLY A 151 2.87 0.85 10.27
N PRO A 152 3.31 2.04 10.68
CA PRO A 152 4.42 2.81 10.09
C PRO A 152 5.82 2.23 10.41
N TYR A 153 6.82 2.57 9.59
CA TYR A 153 8.23 2.34 9.91
C TYR A 153 8.62 3.11 11.18
N LYS A 154 9.18 2.42 12.18
CA LYS A 154 9.53 3.00 13.48
C LYS A 154 11.04 3.18 13.61
N GLY A 155 11.44 4.25 14.29
CA GLY A 155 12.82 4.60 14.54
C GLY A 155 12.93 5.91 15.30
N ILE A 156 14.17 6.34 15.53
CA ILE A 156 14.48 7.62 16.16
C ILE A 156 14.35 8.73 15.12
N ARG A 157 13.64 9.80 15.47
CA ARG A 157 13.55 10.98 14.61
C ARG A 157 14.85 11.77 14.66
N VAL A 158 15.44 12.02 13.49
CA VAL A 158 16.70 12.77 13.35
C VAL A 158 16.60 13.81 12.23
N HIS A 159 17.47 14.83 12.27
CA HIS A 159 17.39 15.99 11.38
C HIS A 159 18.56 16.08 10.39
N ARG A 160 19.72 15.48 10.72
CA ARG A 160 20.89 15.44 9.85
C ARG A 160 21.31 14.01 9.63
N LYS A 161 21.86 13.72 8.43
CA LYS A 161 22.42 12.40 8.12
C LYS A 161 23.59 12.03 9.03
N SER A 162 24.34 13.02 9.52
CA SER A 162 25.42 12.83 10.50
C SER A 162 24.94 12.28 11.85
N ASP A 163 23.65 12.39 12.14
CA ASP A 163 23.06 11.92 13.39
C ASP A 163 22.57 10.45 13.26
N PHE A 164 22.76 9.81 12.11
CA PHE A 164 22.44 8.39 11.92
C PHE A 164 23.41 7.53 12.72
N TYR A 165 22.88 6.56 13.48
CA TYR A 165 23.73 5.64 14.20
C TYR A 165 24.36 4.60 13.26
N LYS A 166 23.63 4.19 12.22
CA LYS A 166 24.13 3.33 11.14
C LYS A 166 23.43 3.66 9.83
N ASP A 167 24.20 3.73 8.75
CA ASP A 167 23.66 3.90 7.41
C ASP A 167 22.78 2.71 6.98
N GLY A 168 21.81 2.97 6.11
CA GLY A 168 20.94 1.95 5.51
C GLY A 168 19.62 1.67 6.25
N TYR A 169 19.37 2.29 7.41
CA TYR A 169 18.13 2.07 8.19
C TYR A 169 17.24 3.30 8.29
N ALA A 170 17.52 4.35 7.52
CA ALA A 170 16.83 5.64 7.65
C ALA A 170 15.95 5.97 6.44
N TRP A 171 14.71 6.35 6.70
CA TRP A 171 13.81 6.92 5.69
C TRP A 171 13.68 8.43 5.82
N LEU A 172 13.68 9.13 4.69
CA LEU A 172 13.34 10.55 4.61
C LEU A 172 11.81 10.74 4.65
N ILE A 173 11.35 11.58 5.55
CA ILE A 173 10.00 12.13 5.59
C ILE A 173 10.01 13.53 4.96
N LYS A 174 9.24 13.71 3.89
CA LYS A 174 8.99 15.03 3.29
C LYS A 174 7.87 15.73 4.05
N SER A 175 8.12 16.90 4.62
CA SER A 175 7.09 17.74 5.24
C SER A 175 7.32 19.19 4.83
N GLY A 176 6.77 19.57 3.67
CA GLY A 176 7.15 20.80 2.99
C GLY A 176 8.66 20.83 2.71
N ASP A 177 9.32 21.94 3.03
CA ASP A 177 10.76 22.11 2.84
C ASP A 177 11.62 21.44 3.94
N LYS A 178 10.99 20.92 5.00
CA LYS A 178 11.71 20.29 6.12
C LYS A 178 12.04 18.85 5.77
N LYS A 179 13.33 18.51 5.83
CA LYS A 179 13.84 17.14 5.78
C LYS A 179 13.95 16.58 7.19
N ILE A 180 13.16 15.55 7.46
CA ILE A 180 13.20 14.79 8.72
C ILE A 180 13.50 13.34 8.35
N TYR A 181 14.29 12.64 9.14
CA TYR A 181 14.53 11.22 8.92
C TYR A 181 14.03 10.39 10.11
N ILE A 182 13.63 9.16 9.84
CA ILE A 182 13.34 8.15 10.85
C ILE A 182 14.42 7.09 10.76
N ASP A 183 15.34 7.07 11.72
CA ASP A 183 16.45 6.12 11.82
C ASP A 183 16.04 4.86 12.61
N GLY A 184 15.90 3.74 11.90
CA GLY A 184 15.55 2.43 12.47
C GLY A 184 16.77 1.56 12.86
N SER A 185 17.96 2.15 12.91
CA SER A 185 19.21 1.42 13.19
C SER A 185 19.25 0.78 14.58
N ASP A 186 18.69 1.43 15.61
CA ASP A 186 18.57 0.86 16.96
C ASP A 186 17.44 -0.18 17.01
N PRO A 187 17.74 -1.49 17.19
CA PRO A 187 16.73 -2.54 17.20
C PRO A 187 15.79 -2.48 18.42
N GLN A 188 16.11 -1.71 19.47
CA GLN A 188 15.23 -1.47 20.62
C GLN A 188 14.25 -0.31 20.40
N ARG A 189 14.48 0.55 19.40
CA ARG A 189 13.65 1.74 19.11
C ARG A 189 13.02 1.72 17.72
N SER A 190 13.05 0.58 17.06
CA SER A 190 12.53 0.36 15.70
C SER A 190 11.65 -0.89 15.63
N ASN A 191 10.90 -1.07 14.55
CA ASN A 191 10.08 -2.26 14.33
C ASN A 191 10.71 -3.23 13.32
N TRP A 192 10.04 -4.36 13.14
CA TRP A 192 10.44 -5.45 12.24
C TRP A 192 10.70 -5.02 10.79
N LEU A 193 10.08 -3.92 10.33
CA LEU A 193 10.29 -3.39 8.98
C LEU A 193 11.76 -3.02 8.69
N ARG A 194 12.59 -2.82 9.72
CA ARG A 194 14.04 -2.60 9.59
C ARG A 194 14.81 -3.78 8.97
N TYR A 195 14.23 -4.98 8.98
CA TYR A 195 14.86 -6.21 8.49
C TYR A 195 14.47 -6.55 7.04
N ILE A 196 13.55 -5.79 6.42
CA ILE A 196 13.17 -5.99 5.01
C ILE A 196 14.26 -5.38 4.14
N ASN A 197 14.92 -6.19 3.31
CA ASN A 197 16.04 -5.80 2.46
C ASN A 197 15.62 -5.11 1.16
N SER A 198 16.60 -4.52 0.46
CA SER A 198 16.39 -4.01 -0.90
C SER A 198 16.63 -5.10 -1.95
N PRO A 199 15.78 -5.17 -2.98
CA PRO A 199 16.07 -6.01 -4.13
C PRO A 199 17.31 -5.51 -4.89
N ARG A 200 18.00 -6.43 -5.54
CA ARG A 200 19.08 -6.29 -6.54
C ARG A 200 18.53 -5.93 -7.93
N HIS A 201 17.34 -6.44 -8.26
CA HIS A 201 16.69 -6.26 -9.55
C HIS A 201 15.17 -6.04 -9.37
N GLU A 202 14.53 -5.36 -10.32
CA GLU A 202 13.09 -5.03 -10.23
C GLU A 202 12.18 -6.29 -10.18
N ASP A 203 12.62 -7.40 -10.75
CA ASP A 203 11.84 -8.64 -10.79
C ASP A 203 11.62 -9.24 -9.40
N GLU A 204 12.62 -9.17 -8.51
CA GLU A 204 12.50 -9.68 -7.14
C GLU A 204 11.82 -8.69 -6.18
N GLN A 205 11.61 -7.43 -6.59
CA GLN A 205 10.83 -6.48 -5.80
C GLN A 205 9.38 -6.93 -5.69
N ASN A 206 8.89 -7.07 -4.46
CA ASN A 206 7.50 -7.43 -4.18
C ASN A 206 6.78 -6.41 -3.26
N MET A 207 7.50 -5.42 -2.72
CA MET A 207 6.94 -4.34 -1.93
C MET A 207 7.40 -2.96 -2.40
N VAL A 208 6.61 -1.93 -2.08
CA VAL A 208 7.00 -0.53 -2.24
C VAL A 208 6.80 0.24 -0.94
N ALA A 209 7.74 1.14 -0.64
CA ALA A 209 7.61 2.09 0.45
C ALA A 209 6.96 3.38 -0.05
N PHE A 210 6.03 3.93 0.72
CA PHE A 210 5.39 5.19 0.40
C PHE A 210 5.11 5.99 1.67
N GLN A 211 5.02 7.31 1.53
CA GLN A 211 4.70 8.20 2.61
C GLN A 211 3.21 8.56 2.58
N THR A 212 2.54 8.48 3.72
CA THR A 212 1.20 9.07 3.90
C THR A 212 1.06 9.57 5.33
N SER A 213 0.39 10.71 5.52
CA SER A 213 0.18 11.34 6.83
C SER A 213 1.48 11.52 7.63
N GLY A 214 2.57 11.89 6.93
CA GLY A 214 3.89 12.13 7.53
C GLY A 214 4.60 10.89 8.07
N ARG A 215 4.22 9.67 7.65
CA ARG A 215 4.82 8.40 8.08
C ARG A 215 5.09 7.50 6.87
N ILE A 216 6.06 6.59 6.99
CA ILE A 216 6.38 5.61 5.95
C ILE A 216 5.64 4.31 6.21
N TYR A 217 5.06 3.75 5.16
CA TYR A 217 4.42 2.44 5.15
C TYR A 217 4.94 1.64 3.97
N TYR A 218 4.91 0.31 4.09
CA TYR A 218 5.22 -0.59 2.99
C TYR A 218 3.94 -1.28 2.54
N ARG A 219 3.69 -1.36 1.23
CA ARG A 219 2.59 -2.15 0.66
C ARG A 219 3.11 -3.22 -0.28
N VAL A 220 2.39 -4.33 -0.34
CA VAL A 220 2.65 -5.44 -1.25
C VAL A 220 2.15 -5.07 -2.64
N ILE A 221 3.01 -5.19 -3.65
CA ILE A 221 2.73 -4.90 -5.06
C ILE A 221 2.78 -6.14 -5.96
N LYS A 222 3.39 -7.23 -5.47
CA LYS A 222 3.36 -8.56 -6.10
C LYS A 222 3.02 -9.61 -5.05
N PRO A 223 2.23 -10.64 -5.36
CA PRO A 223 1.92 -11.69 -4.39
C PRO A 223 3.19 -12.35 -3.86
N ILE A 224 3.27 -12.53 -2.54
CA ILE A 224 4.44 -13.12 -1.87
C ILE A 224 4.06 -14.53 -1.41
N ARG A 225 4.73 -15.53 -1.97
CA ARG A 225 4.53 -16.94 -1.59
C ARG A 225 5.23 -17.25 -0.27
N ILE A 226 4.81 -18.35 0.35
CA ILE A 226 5.49 -18.94 1.50
C ILE A 226 6.98 -19.08 1.17
N ASP A 227 7.83 -18.74 2.14
CA ASP A 227 9.29 -18.74 2.07
C ASP A 227 9.91 -17.73 1.09
N GLN A 228 9.15 -16.82 0.50
CA GLN A 228 9.74 -15.69 -0.25
C GLN A 228 10.17 -14.57 0.70
N GLU A 229 11.32 -13.96 0.39
CA GLU A 229 11.83 -12.80 1.12
C GLU A 229 11.04 -11.55 0.73
N LEU A 230 10.69 -10.74 1.72
CA LEU A 230 10.07 -9.43 1.50
C LEU A 230 11.17 -8.44 1.09
N LEU A 231 10.97 -7.78 -0.04
CA LEU A 231 11.96 -6.89 -0.65
C LEU A 231 11.32 -5.56 -1.06
N VAL A 232 11.87 -4.47 -0.52
CA VAL A 232 11.40 -3.10 -0.77
C VAL A 232 12.51 -2.24 -1.34
N TRP A 233 12.24 -1.54 -2.43
CA TRP A 233 13.24 -0.66 -3.04
C TRP A 233 13.45 0.62 -2.22
N TYR A 234 14.71 0.87 -1.81
CA TYR A 234 15.08 2.07 -1.03
C TYR A 234 15.37 3.32 -1.87
N GLY A 235 15.26 3.21 -3.20
CA GLY A 235 15.64 4.28 -4.12
C GLY A 235 17.07 4.13 -4.68
N PRO A 236 17.42 4.95 -5.68
CA PRO A 236 18.67 4.83 -6.44
C PRO A 236 19.94 5.11 -5.63
N SER A 237 19.81 5.66 -4.41
CA SER A 237 20.97 5.95 -3.55
C SER A 237 21.54 4.69 -2.89
N PHE A 238 20.80 3.57 -2.91
CA PHE A 238 21.15 2.33 -2.21
C PHE A 238 21.25 1.10 -3.12
N GLY A 239 20.56 1.09 -4.27
CA GLY A 239 20.87 0.11 -5.32
C GLY A 239 22.07 0.61 -6.09
N GLY A 240 23.18 -0.13 -6.01
CA GLY A 240 24.40 0.17 -6.74
C GLY A 240 24.11 0.55 -8.19
N GLU A 241 24.85 1.53 -8.71
CA GLU A 241 24.81 1.92 -10.11
C GLU A 241 24.73 0.66 -10.98
N PHE A 242 23.66 0.55 -11.78
CA PHE A 242 23.61 -0.45 -12.83
C PHE A 242 24.79 -0.18 -13.75
N VAL A 243 25.87 -0.96 -13.61
CA VAL A 243 26.99 -0.94 -14.53
C VAL A 243 26.55 -1.67 -15.78
N GLU A 244 26.01 -0.92 -16.74
CA GLU A 244 26.02 -1.37 -18.13
C GLU A 244 27.46 -1.19 -18.65
N THR A 245 28.19 -2.29 -18.74
CA THR A 245 29.33 -2.39 -19.65
C THR A 245 28.81 -2.19 -21.08
N GLU A 246 29.26 -1.14 -21.78
CA GLU A 246 30.08 -1.26 -22.99
C GLU A 246 30.23 0.07 -23.77
N VAL A 247 31.46 0.28 -24.25
CA VAL A 247 31.86 0.90 -25.52
C VAL A 247 31.04 2.10 -26.02
N GLY A 248 31.62 3.29 -25.83
CA GLY A 248 31.60 4.36 -26.83
C GLY A 248 30.22 4.86 -27.29
N GLY A 249 29.52 5.61 -26.44
CA GLY A 249 28.34 6.39 -26.83
C GLY A 249 27.88 7.29 -25.70
N LYS A 250 27.56 8.55 -25.98
CA LYS A 250 27.23 9.60 -25.01
C LYS A 250 26.22 9.15 -23.94
N PRO A 251 26.37 9.58 -22.67
CA PRO A 251 25.55 9.12 -21.56
C PRO A 251 24.08 9.53 -21.76
N LYS A 252 23.19 8.55 -21.85
CA LYS A 252 21.76 8.76 -21.60
C LYS A 252 21.56 8.91 -20.10
N LYS A 253 20.89 10.00 -19.70
CA LYS A 253 20.52 10.26 -18.30
C LYS A 253 19.74 9.06 -17.74
N PRO A 254 19.94 8.69 -16.45
CA PRO A 254 19.22 7.58 -15.83
C PRO A 254 17.71 7.83 -15.94
N SER A 255 17.00 6.83 -16.47
CA SER A 255 15.55 6.79 -16.49
C SER A 255 15.04 6.81 -15.06
N LYS A 256 14.20 7.80 -14.77
CA LYS A 256 13.53 7.96 -13.49
C LYS A 256 12.63 6.74 -13.25
N ASN A 257 12.55 6.29 -11.99
CA ASN A 257 11.69 5.21 -11.54
C ASN A 257 10.25 5.38 -12.09
N PRO A 258 9.70 4.41 -12.85
CA PRO A 258 8.34 4.48 -13.38
C PRO A 258 7.23 4.48 -12.31
N PHE A 259 7.56 4.17 -11.05
CA PHE A 259 6.64 4.16 -9.90
C PHE A 259 6.67 5.45 -9.07
N ILE A 260 7.36 6.49 -9.54
CA ILE A 260 7.21 7.84 -9.01
C ILE A 260 6.38 8.60 -10.05
N CYS A 261 5.12 8.90 -9.73
CA CYS A 261 4.30 9.82 -10.51
C CYS A 261 5.03 11.17 -10.58
N ILE A 262 5.74 11.40 -11.68
CA ILE A 262 6.29 12.71 -11.99
C ILE A 262 5.19 13.43 -12.75
N SER A 263 4.64 14.46 -12.10
CA SER A 263 3.89 15.50 -12.78
C SER A 263 4.64 15.91 -14.03
N HIS A 264 4.01 15.67 -15.19
CA HIS A 264 4.51 16.21 -16.43
C HIS A 264 4.51 17.74 -16.27
N ASN A 265 5.69 18.33 -16.20
CA ASN A 265 5.86 19.75 -16.44
C ASN A 265 5.45 20.01 -17.89
N GLY A 266 4.20 20.43 -18.07
CA GLY A 266 3.76 21.11 -19.27
C GLY A 266 4.50 22.45 -19.36
N SER A 267 5.62 22.46 -20.06
CA SER A 267 6.12 23.68 -20.69
C SER A 267 5.47 23.82 -22.06
N ARG A 268 5.24 25.08 -22.46
CA ARG A 268 4.75 25.64 -23.75
C ARG A 268 3.29 26.11 -23.62
N ARG A 269 2.95 27.38 -23.85
CA ARG A 269 3.62 28.55 -24.45
C ARG A 269 3.11 29.80 -23.75
#